data_AF-A0A3B9AJM6-F1
#
_entry.id   AF-A0A3B9AJM6-F1
#
_cell.length_a   1.000
_cell.length_b   1.000
_cell.length_c   1.000
_cell.angle_alpha   90.00
_cell.angle_beta   90.00
_cell.angle_gamma   90.00
#
_symmetry.space_group_name_H-M   'P 1'
#
loop_
_entity.id
_entity.type
_entity.pdbx_description
1 polymer ?
#
loop_
_entity_poly.entity_id
_entity_poly.type
_entity_poly.pdbx_seq_one_letter_code
_entity_poly.pdbx_strand_id
1 'polypeptide(L)'
;MSDSELILQLQNNHPAACRQLVEQYGDMVFNTSLGLLQHHSDAEDMAQEVFAYAFQSVWQFRGEAKISTWLYRIAVSKCMDVLKARKRQKRFGFLQSIFSGEGAGLAVDKPHFQHPGVLLERQEQAQILFLAIEKLPEQQKTAFVLHKLEDLSYGEIAEVMQL
;
A
#
# COMPACT_ATOMS: atom_id res chain seq x y z
N MET A 1 13.84 -21.17 6.95
CA MET A 1 12.70 -22.05 6.60
C MET A 1 12.42 -21.87 5.13
N SER A 2 12.00 -22.92 4.43
CA SER A 2 11.46 -22.78 3.07
C SER A 2 10.11 -22.05 3.10
N ASP A 3 9.69 -21.48 1.97
CA ASP A 3 8.38 -20.80 1.85
C ASP A 3 7.22 -21.74 2.22
N SER A 4 7.28 -23.00 1.79
CA SER A 4 6.25 -24.01 2.11
C SER A 4 6.18 -24.31 3.61
N GLU A 5 7.33 -24.42 4.28
CA GLU A 5 7.38 -24.60 5.74
C GLU A 5 6.86 -23.36 6.47
N LEU A 6 7.19 -22.17 5.98
CA LEU A 6 6.72 -20.91 6.56
C LEU A 6 5.19 -20.83 6.51
N ILE A 7 4.59 -21.13 5.37
CA ILE A 7 3.13 -21.15 5.21
C ILE A 7 2.48 -22.18 6.12
N LEU A 8 3.02 -23.40 6.19
CA LEU A 8 2.46 -24.45 7.05
C LEU A 8 2.50 -24.04 8.53
N GLN A 9 3.57 -23.40 8.98
CA GLN A 9 3.68 -22.91 10.35
C GLN A 9 2.78 -21.70 10.62
N LEU A 10 2.61 -20.80 9.64
CA LEU A 10 1.66 -19.69 9.72
C LEU A 10 0.21 -20.17 9.85
N GLN A 11 -0.16 -21.20 9.08
CA GLN A 11 -1.46 -21.85 9.20
C GLN A 11 -1.67 -22.40 10.62
N ASN A 12 -0.64 -22.99 11.22
CA ASN A 12 -0.72 -23.46 12.62
C ASN A 12 -0.60 -22.34 13.68
N ASN A 13 -0.66 -21.06 13.30
CA ASN A 13 -0.51 -19.89 14.18
C ASN A 13 0.80 -19.90 14.99
N HIS A 14 1.88 -20.45 14.43
CA HIS A 14 3.16 -20.54 15.14
C HIS A 14 3.80 -19.13 15.25
N PRO A 15 4.06 -18.59 16.47
CA PRO A 15 4.51 -17.21 16.64
C PRO A 15 5.82 -16.87 15.92
N ALA A 16 6.76 -17.82 15.87
CA ALA A 16 8.02 -17.66 15.14
C ALA A 16 7.82 -17.44 13.63
N ALA A 17 6.82 -18.10 13.03
CA ALA A 17 6.52 -17.96 11.61
C ALA A 17 5.89 -16.59 11.31
N CYS A 18 5.00 -16.10 12.18
CA CYS A 18 4.44 -14.75 12.06
C CYS A 18 5.54 -13.70 12.13
N ARG A 19 6.48 -13.84 13.09
CA ARG A 19 7.63 -12.94 13.21
C ARG A 19 8.49 -12.97 11.95
N GLN A 20 8.84 -14.16 11.47
CA GLN A 20 9.67 -14.30 10.27
C GLN A 20 9.02 -13.66 9.04
N LEU A 21 7.70 -13.81 8.86
CA LEU A 21 6.97 -13.18 7.75
C LEU A 21 7.08 -11.65 7.80
N VAL A 22 6.92 -11.06 9.00
CA VAL A 22 7.02 -9.59 9.18
C VAL A 22 8.46 -9.12 8.99
N GLU A 23 9.44 -9.82 9.56
CA GLU A 23 10.87 -9.46 9.40
C GLU A 23 11.31 -9.52 7.94
N GLN A 24 10.79 -10.47 7.16
CA GLN A 24 11.21 -10.67 5.78
C GLN A 24 10.51 -9.73 4.79
N TYR A 25 9.24 -9.38 5.04
CA TYR A 25 8.41 -8.63 4.08
C TYR A 25 7.90 -7.29 4.61
N GLY A 26 8.26 -6.90 5.83
CA GLY A 26 7.79 -5.68 6.49
C GLY A 26 8.12 -4.43 5.70
N ASP A 27 9.40 -4.25 5.35
CA ASP A 27 9.87 -3.09 4.57
C ASP A 27 9.18 -3.03 3.20
N MET A 28 9.03 -4.17 2.52
CA MET A 28 8.36 -4.27 1.22
C MET A 28 6.90 -3.81 1.30
N VAL A 29 6.14 -4.31 2.28
CA VAL A 29 4.74 -3.93 2.49
C VAL A 29 4.61 -2.46 2.86
N PHE A 30 5.50 -1.97 3.74
CA PHE A 30 5.53 -0.58 4.16
C PHE A 30 5.85 0.36 2.99
N ASN A 31 6.90 0.08 2.21
CA ASN A 31 7.33 0.90 1.08
C ASN A 31 6.27 0.95 -0.03
N THR A 32 5.67 -0.20 -0.34
CA THR A 32 4.53 -0.26 -1.26
C THR A 32 3.37 0.60 -0.77
N SER A 33 3.00 0.48 0.51
CA SER A 33 1.90 1.25 1.10
C SER A 33 2.21 2.75 1.13
N LEU A 34 3.45 3.12 1.45
CA LEU A 34 3.90 4.50 1.43
C LEU A 34 3.88 5.09 0.02
N GLY A 35 4.30 4.32 -0.99
CA GLY A 35 4.25 4.75 -2.39
C GLY A 35 2.82 5.02 -2.87
N LEU A 36 1.84 4.24 -2.39
CA LEU A 36 0.44 4.35 -2.78
C LEU A 36 -0.32 5.42 -1.97
N LEU A 37 -0.15 5.45 -0.66
CA LEU A 37 -0.87 6.31 0.27
C LEU A 37 -0.21 7.67 0.47
N GLN A 38 1.11 7.78 0.25
CA GLN A 38 1.91 9.01 0.34
C GLN A 38 1.89 9.70 1.72
N HIS A 39 1.55 8.95 2.77
CA HIS A 39 1.56 9.40 4.16
C HIS A 39 2.17 8.31 5.03
N HIS A 40 3.12 8.69 5.88
CA HIS A 40 3.88 7.73 6.69
C HIS A 40 3.01 6.96 7.69
N SER A 41 2.20 7.67 8.48
CA SER A 41 1.30 7.06 9.45
C SER A 41 0.31 6.10 8.79
N ASP A 42 -0.25 6.51 7.65
CA ASP A 42 -1.16 5.67 6.89
C ASP A 42 -0.46 4.40 6.37
N ALA A 43 0.81 4.50 5.99
CA ALA A 43 1.59 3.37 5.52
C ALA A 43 1.94 2.39 6.66
N GLU A 44 2.24 2.89 7.87
CA GLU A 44 2.46 2.06 9.05
C GLU A 44 1.17 1.31 9.43
N ASP A 45 0.05 2.02 9.52
CA ASP A 45 -1.25 1.42 9.83
C ASP A 45 -1.66 0.40 8.77
N MET A 46 -1.42 0.73 7.49
CA MET A 46 -1.71 -0.17 6.38
C MET A 46 -0.84 -1.43 6.42
N ALA A 47 0.46 -1.31 6.74
CA ALA A 47 1.33 -2.47 6.88
C ALA A 47 0.82 -3.42 7.97
N GLN A 48 0.38 -2.87 9.11
CA GLN A 48 -0.25 -3.67 10.17
C GLN A 48 -1.52 -4.37 9.69
N GLU A 49 -2.40 -3.65 8.99
CA GLU A 49 -3.64 -4.22 8.45
C GLU A 49 -3.37 -5.34 7.43
N VAL A 50 -2.36 -5.17 6.57
CA VAL A 50 -1.94 -6.18 5.60
C VAL A 50 -1.48 -7.46 6.30
N PHE A 51 -0.61 -7.38 7.31
CA PHE A 51 -0.16 -8.56 8.03
C PHE A 51 -1.28 -9.21 8.86
N ALA A 52 -2.13 -8.40 9.52
CA ALA A 52 -3.30 -8.92 10.22
C ALA A 52 -4.23 -9.70 9.28
N TYR A 53 -4.49 -9.16 8.08
CA TYR A 53 -5.26 -9.86 7.05
C TYR A 53 -4.54 -11.10 6.53
N ALA A 54 -3.23 -11.03 6.29
CA ALA A 54 -2.44 -12.16 5.83
C ALA A 54 -2.52 -13.33 6.82
N PHE A 55 -2.35 -13.08 8.12
CA PHE A 55 -2.46 -14.12 9.14
C PHE A 55 -3.86 -14.75 9.19
N GLN A 56 -4.91 -13.95 9.02
CA GLN A 56 -6.29 -14.47 8.99
C GLN A 56 -6.60 -15.26 7.72
N SER A 57 -5.98 -14.91 6.60
CA SER A 57 -6.28 -15.47 5.27
C SER A 57 -5.26 -16.49 4.77
N VAL A 58 -4.20 -16.80 5.53
CA VAL A 58 -3.12 -17.71 5.11
C VAL A 58 -3.59 -19.12 4.73
N TRP A 59 -4.72 -19.57 5.26
CA TRP A 59 -5.39 -20.82 4.87
C TRP A 59 -5.84 -20.85 3.41
N GLN A 60 -6.05 -19.69 2.81
CA GLN A 60 -6.46 -19.53 1.42
C GLN A 60 -5.26 -19.52 0.45
N PHE A 61 -4.03 -19.41 0.97
CA PHE A 61 -2.83 -19.40 0.16
C PHE A 61 -2.53 -20.80 -0.39
N ARG A 62 -2.60 -20.93 -1.71
CA ARG A 62 -2.47 -22.23 -2.42
C ARG A 62 -1.05 -22.59 -2.82
N GLY A 63 -0.06 -21.71 -2.60
CA GLY A 63 1.32 -21.93 -3.05
C GLY A 63 1.54 -21.80 -4.56
N GLU A 64 0.55 -21.30 -5.30
CA GLU A 64 0.62 -21.10 -6.76
C GLU A 64 1.44 -19.85 -7.16
N ALA A 65 1.66 -18.93 -6.22
CA ALA A 65 2.45 -17.72 -6.40
C ALA A 65 3.46 -17.57 -5.24
N LYS A 66 4.47 -16.73 -5.41
CA LYS A 66 5.40 -16.38 -4.32
C LYS A 66 4.64 -15.70 -3.17
N ILE A 67 5.13 -15.86 -1.93
CA ILE A 67 4.58 -15.17 -0.76
C ILE A 67 4.62 -13.65 -0.96
N SER A 68 5.69 -13.12 -1.56
CA SER A 68 5.82 -11.70 -1.89
C SER A 68 4.71 -11.22 -2.84
N THR A 69 4.44 -11.95 -3.92
CA THR A 69 3.36 -11.65 -4.87
C THR A 69 2.00 -11.60 -4.16
N TRP A 70 1.75 -12.54 -3.25
CA TRP A 70 0.52 -12.55 -2.46
C TRP A 70 0.41 -11.36 -1.50
N LEU A 71 1.49 -10.99 -0.81
CA LEU A 71 1.51 -9.81 0.07
C LEU A 71 1.37 -8.50 -0.71
N TYR A 72 2.01 -8.37 -1.88
CA TYR A 72 1.79 -7.22 -2.77
C TYR A 72 0.32 -7.09 -3.16
N ARG A 73 -0.34 -8.19 -3.54
CA ARG A 73 -1.76 -8.19 -3.88
C ARG A 73 -2.62 -7.69 -2.72
N ILE A 74 -2.37 -8.15 -1.50
CA ILE A 74 -3.10 -7.70 -0.32
C ILE A 74 -2.85 -6.20 -0.09
N ALA A 75 -1.59 -5.77 -0.07
CA ALA A 75 -1.21 -4.38 0.17
C ALA A 75 -1.82 -3.42 -0.86
N VAL A 76 -1.69 -3.74 -2.15
CA VAL A 76 -2.27 -2.96 -3.24
C VAL A 76 -3.78 -2.89 -3.08
N SER A 77 -4.47 -4.02 -2.89
CA SER A 77 -5.93 -4.05 -2.76
C SER A 77 -6.40 -3.16 -1.60
N LYS A 78 -5.81 -3.32 -0.41
CA LYS A 78 -6.15 -2.54 0.79
C LYS A 78 -5.88 -1.04 0.62
N CYS A 79 -4.72 -0.66 0.06
CA CYS A 79 -4.42 0.73 -0.26
C CYS A 79 -5.45 1.32 -1.22
N MET A 80 -5.84 0.55 -2.24
CA MET A 80 -6.83 1.00 -3.22
C MET A 80 -8.21 1.24 -2.58
N ASP A 81 -8.62 0.40 -1.62
CA ASP A 81 -9.87 0.59 -0.89
C ASP A 81 -9.87 1.89 -0.08
N VAL A 82 -8.76 2.21 0.60
CA VAL A 82 -8.56 3.47 1.32
C VAL A 82 -8.64 4.67 0.36
N LEU A 83 -7.91 4.63 -0.76
CA LEU A 83 -7.92 5.70 -1.75
C LEU A 83 -9.31 5.94 -2.34
N LYS A 84 -10.05 4.86 -2.64
CA LYS A 84 -11.45 4.95 -3.10
C LYS A 84 -12.35 5.56 -2.03
N ALA A 85 -12.17 5.19 -0.75
CA ALA A 85 -12.94 5.76 0.35
C ALA A 85 -12.68 7.26 0.51
N ARG A 86 -11.41 7.70 0.48
CA ARG A 86 -11.02 9.12 0.52
C ARG A 86 -11.64 9.91 -0.63
N LYS A 87 -11.61 9.36 -1.85
CA LYS A 87 -12.23 9.99 -3.03
C LYS A 87 -13.73 10.15 -2.88
N ARG A 88 -14.43 9.18 -2.31
CA ARG A 88 -15.87 9.28 -2.00
C ARG A 88 -16.12 10.37 -0.95
N GLN A 89 -15.37 10.39 0.15
CA GLN A 89 -15.51 11.42 1.19
C GLN A 89 -15.29 12.83 0.65
N LYS A 90 -14.24 13.06 -0.15
CA LYS A 90 -13.99 14.37 -0.81
C LYS A 90 -15.17 14.80 -1.69
N ARG A 91 -15.78 13.86 -2.44
CA ARG A 91 -16.97 14.14 -3.26
C ARG A 91 -18.19 14.52 -2.41
N PHE A 92 -18.45 13.80 -1.33
CA PHE A 92 -19.56 14.11 -0.42
C PHE A 92 -19.37 15.46 0.29
N GLY A 93 -18.17 15.74 0.80
CA GLY A 93 -17.85 17.03 1.42
C GLY A 93 -17.97 18.21 0.45
N PHE A 94 -17.54 18.02 -0.81
CA PHE A 94 -17.74 19.01 -1.87
C PHE A 94 -19.23 19.28 -2.13
N LEU A 95 -20.03 18.23 -2.32
CA LEU A 95 -21.48 18.38 -2.51
C LEU A 95 -22.12 19.10 -1.31
N GLN A 96 -21.81 18.68 -0.09
CA GLN A 96 -22.31 19.33 1.12
C GLN A 96 -21.95 20.82 1.15
N SER A 97 -20.70 21.19 0.82
CA SER A 97 -20.29 22.60 0.78
C SER A 97 -21.05 23.44 -0.26
N ILE A 98 -21.39 22.86 -1.41
CA ILE A 98 -22.24 23.51 -2.42
C ILE A 98 -23.65 23.76 -1.87
N PHE A 99 -24.22 22.76 -1.17
CA PHE A 99 -25.57 22.87 -0.62
C PHE A 99 -25.66 23.72 0.66
N SER A 100 -24.57 23.88 1.40
CA SER A 100 -24.54 24.58 2.70
C SER A 100 -24.23 26.08 2.59
N GLY A 101 -23.75 26.57 1.44
CA GLY A 101 -23.39 27.98 1.23
C GLY A 101 -22.13 28.45 1.96
N GLU A 102 -21.57 27.65 2.87
CA GLU A 102 -20.26 27.88 3.47
C GLU A 102 -19.16 27.46 2.48
N GLY A 103 -18.40 28.45 2.00
CA GLY A 103 -17.25 28.24 1.12
C GLY A 103 -16.33 27.16 1.70
N ALA A 104 -16.19 26.06 0.95
CA ALA A 104 -15.54 24.86 1.42
C ALA A 104 -14.07 25.13 1.78
N GLY A 105 -13.80 25.31 3.08
CA GLY A 105 -12.50 25.01 3.65
C GLY A 105 -12.30 23.49 3.69
N LEU A 106 -12.34 22.84 2.52
CA LEU A 106 -11.89 21.45 2.40
C LEU A 106 -10.41 21.50 2.77
N ALA A 107 -10.06 20.99 3.95
CA ALA A 107 -8.68 20.68 4.28
C ALA A 107 -8.19 19.74 3.18
N VAL A 108 -7.46 20.30 2.21
CA VAL A 108 -6.69 19.52 1.26
C VAL A 108 -5.68 18.81 2.13
N ASP A 109 -5.95 17.54 2.39
CA ASP A 109 -4.99 16.64 3.02
C ASP A 109 -3.79 16.65 2.07
N LYS A 110 -2.81 17.50 2.39
CA LYS A 110 -1.61 17.68 1.58
C LYS A 110 -0.78 16.43 1.81
N PRO A 111 -0.22 15.81 0.76
CA PRO A 111 0.71 14.72 0.91
C PRO A 111 1.79 15.12 1.92
N HIS A 112 1.78 14.47 3.08
CA HIS A 112 2.71 14.76 4.17
C HIS A 112 3.76 13.66 4.15
N PHE A 113 4.68 13.79 3.20
CA PHE A 113 5.77 12.86 3.03
C PHE A 113 6.90 13.21 3.99
N GLN A 114 6.87 12.59 5.17
CA GLN A 114 7.99 12.57 6.10
C GLN A 114 8.59 11.16 6.11
N HIS A 115 9.53 10.89 5.21
CA HIS A 115 10.33 9.67 5.27
C HIS A 115 11.63 9.96 6.04
N PRO A 116 11.89 9.34 7.20
CA PRO A 116 13.06 9.62 8.05
C PRO A 116 14.41 9.49 7.34
N GLY A 117 14.48 8.68 6.27
CA GLY A 117 15.68 8.45 5.46
C GLY A 117 15.84 9.34 4.22
N VAL A 118 14.91 10.26 3.92
CA VAL A 118 15.05 11.19 2.77
C VAL A 118 15.69 12.48 3.27
N LEU A 119 16.96 12.69 2.91
CA LEU A 119 17.68 13.95 3.10
C LEU A 119 16.79 15.13 2.71
N LEU A 120 16.76 16.19 3.52
CA LEU A 120 15.90 17.37 3.36
C LEU A 120 15.92 17.92 1.91
N GLU A 121 17.09 17.87 1.26
CA GLU A 121 17.32 18.31 -0.13
C GLU A 121 16.56 17.47 -1.19
N ARG A 122 16.22 16.22 -0.89
CA ARG A 122 15.43 15.33 -1.76
C ARG A 122 13.93 15.40 -1.50
N GLN A 123 13.48 16.03 -0.41
CA GLN A 123 12.05 16.09 -0.06
C GLN A 123 11.26 16.90 -1.09
N GLU A 124 11.79 18.03 -1.57
CA GLU A 124 11.10 18.86 -2.57
C GLU A 124 10.94 18.12 -3.91
N GLN A 125 12.00 17.43 -4.37
CA GLN A 125 11.96 16.63 -5.59
C GLN A 125 11.03 15.42 -5.45
N ALA A 126 11.08 14.73 -4.31
CA ALA A 126 10.16 13.64 -4.00
C ALA A 126 8.72 14.13 -3.98
N GLN A 127 8.45 15.30 -3.38
CA GLN A 127 7.11 15.88 -3.32
C GLN A 127 6.58 16.22 -4.71
N ILE A 128 7.39 16.81 -5.60
CA ILE A 128 7.00 17.07 -7.00
C ILE A 128 6.68 15.76 -7.73
N LEU A 129 7.52 14.73 -7.57
CA LEU A 129 7.30 13.42 -8.15
C LEU A 129 5.98 12.80 -7.66
N PHE A 130 5.72 12.84 -6.35
CA PHE A 130 4.50 12.29 -5.76
C PHE A 130 3.24 13.03 -6.20
N LEU A 131 3.30 14.37 -6.31
CA LEU A 131 2.21 15.18 -6.87
C LEU A 131 1.94 14.85 -8.35
N ALA A 132 2.97 14.50 -9.12
CA ALA A 132 2.79 14.03 -10.49
C ALA A 132 2.14 12.63 -10.53
N ILE A 133 2.59 11.72 -9.66
CA ILE A 133 2.01 10.38 -9.49
C ILE A 133 0.53 10.46 -9.08
N GLU A 134 0.14 11.44 -8.27
CA GLU A 134 -1.26 11.64 -7.88
C GLU A 134 -2.21 11.90 -9.05
N LYS A 135 -1.70 12.47 -10.15
CA LYS A 135 -2.50 12.77 -11.36
C LYS A 135 -2.74 11.52 -12.22
N LEU A 136 -2.01 10.44 -11.98
CA LEU A 136 -2.16 9.21 -12.73
C LEU A 136 -3.47 8.47 -12.35
N PRO A 137 -4.13 7.81 -13.33
CA PRO A 137 -5.12 6.80 -13.05
C PRO A 137 -4.59 5.73 -12.07
N GLU A 138 -5.48 5.20 -11.24
CA GLU A 138 -5.16 4.27 -10.17
C GLU A 138 -4.29 3.08 -10.64
N GLN A 139 -4.65 2.44 -11.75
CA GLN A 139 -3.87 1.32 -12.30
C GLN A 139 -2.47 1.74 -12.75
N GLN A 140 -2.32 2.93 -13.36
CA GLN A 140 -1.01 3.42 -13.79
C GLN A 140 -0.12 3.78 -12.61
N LYS A 141 -0.71 4.38 -11.56
CA LYS A 141 -0.02 4.64 -10.29
C LYS A 141 0.49 3.34 -9.67
N THR A 142 -0.37 2.33 -9.55
CA THR A 142 0.02 1.02 -9.00
C THR A 142 1.14 0.38 -9.79
N ALA A 143 1.02 0.31 -11.12
CA ALA A 143 2.07 -0.26 -11.96
C ALA A 143 3.40 0.51 -11.84
N PHE A 144 3.34 1.84 -11.76
CA PHE A 144 4.52 2.68 -11.57
C PHE A 144 5.20 2.42 -10.22
N VAL A 145 4.42 2.36 -9.13
CA VAL A 145 4.94 2.09 -7.77
C VAL A 145 5.62 0.72 -7.73
N LEU A 146 4.94 -0.32 -8.20
CA LEU A 146 5.47 -1.69 -8.24
C LEU A 146 6.73 -1.79 -9.11
N HIS A 147 6.80 -1.08 -10.23
CA HIS A 147 7.99 -1.10 -11.08
C HIS A 147 9.15 -0.28 -10.51
N LYS A 148 8.88 0.92 -9.97
CA LYS A 148 9.91 1.92 -9.69
C LYS A 148 10.42 1.88 -8.26
N LEU A 149 9.59 1.44 -7.31
CA LEU A 149 9.98 1.31 -5.90
C LEU A 149 10.40 -0.13 -5.57
N GLU A 150 9.74 -1.10 -6.19
CA GLU A 150 9.92 -2.52 -5.85
C GLU A 150 10.67 -3.32 -6.94
N ASP A 151 11.13 -2.64 -8.01
CA ASP A 151 11.88 -3.21 -9.15
C ASP A 151 11.23 -4.46 -9.78
N LEU A 152 9.90 -4.59 -9.71
CA LEU A 152 9.18 -5.73 -10.28
C LEU A 152 9.20 -5.70 -11.81
N SER A 153 9.32 -6.88 -12.40
CA SER A 153 9.18 -7.07 -13.85
C SER A 153 7.73 -6.86 -14.30
N TYR A 154 7.51 -6.56 -15.58
CA TYR A 154 6.15 -6.40 -16.11
C TYR A 154 5.28 -7.66 -15.95
N GLY A 155 5.88 -8.85 -16.02
CA GLY A 155 5.18 -10.10 -15.75
C GLY A 155 4.72 -10.22 -14.30
N GLU A 156 5.59 -9.88 -13.34
CA GLU A 156 5.24 -9.88 -11.91
C GLU A 156 4.20 -8.81 -11.58
N ILE A 157 4.28 -7.64 -12.22
CA ILE A 157 3.27 -6.58 -12.06
C ILE A 157 1.91 -7.04 -12.58
N ALA A 158 1.86 -7.66 -13.76
CA ALA A 158 0.62 -8.23 -14.30
C ALA A 158 0.04 -9.29 -13.36
N GLU A 159 0.90 -10.14 -12.79
CA GLU A 159 0.48 -11.13 -11.80
C GLU A 159 -0.08 -10.49 -10.52
N VAL A 160 0.58 -9.45 -9.98
CA VAL A 160 0.09 -8.72 -8.79
C VAL A 160 -1.21 -7.99 -9.10
N MET A 161 -1.32 -7.34 -10.26
CA MET A 161 -2.47 -6.51 -10.64
C MET A 161 -3.62 -7.31 -11.27
N GLN A 162 -3.42 -8.61 -11.51
CA GLN A 162 -4.39 -9.50 -12.18
C GLN A 162 -4.78 -8.99 -13.58
N LEU A 163 -3.77 -8.62 -14.37
CA LEU A 163 -3.89 -8.14 -15.76
C LEU A 163 -3.51 -9.22 -16.78
#